data_AF-A0A539CYY1-F1
#
_entry.id   AF-A0A539CYY1-F1
#
_cell.length_a   1.000
_cell.length_b   1.000
_cell.length_c   1.000
_cell.angle_alpha   90.00
_cell.angle_beta   90.00
_cell.angle_gamma   90.00
#
_symmetry.space_group_name_H-M   'P 1'
#
loop_
_entity.id
_entity.type
_entity.pdbx_description
1 polymer ?
#
loop_
_entity_poly.entity_id
_entity_poly.type
_entity_poly.pdbx_seq_one_letter_code
_entity_poly.pdbx_strand_id
1 'polypeptide(L)'
;MDEVLDVQAEKLAITRRIAGDIKDIWALQPRFEQRSGKRPYGVLEQPRFKAGYDFLLLRAESGEVDSEIGEWWSEFLDAGDDARAAMLLPQQPGEAKKRRRRKRKPAGGAAQDSGSPE
;
A
#
# COMPACT_ATOMS: atom_id res chain seq x y z
N MET A 1 5.23 -1.97 13.32
CA MET A 1 3.85 -2.50 13.27
C MET A 1 3.76 -3.83 14.01
N ASP A 2 4.65 -4.79 13.72
CA ASP A 2 4.62 -6.11 14.36
C ASP A 2 4.86 -6.06 15.87
N GLU A 3 5.88 -5.33 16.33
CA GLU A 3 6.20 -5.15 17.75
C GLU A 3 5.00 -4.68 18.60
N VAL A 4 4.22 -3.71 18.09
CA VAL A 4 3.04 -3.21 18.80
C VAL A 4 1.97 -4.30 18.93
N LEU A 5 1.75 -5.10 17.90
CA LEU A 5 0.77 -6.18 17.93
C LEU A 5 1.21 -7.33 18.83
N ASP A 6 2.51 -7.64 18.84
CA ASP A 6 3.08 -8.68 19.70
C ASP A 6 2.90 -8.33 21.19
N VAL A 7 3.21 -7.08 21.57
CA VAL A 7 3.00 -6.58 22.94
C VAL A 7 1.52 -6.63 23.35
N GLN A 8 0.59 -6.34 22.44
CA GLN A 8 -0.85 -6.42 22.74
C GLN A 8 -1.36 -7.85 22.79
N ALA A 9 -0.81 -8.76 21.99
CA ALA A 9 -1.17 -10.17 21.98
C ALA A 9 -0.77 -10.90 23.28
N GLU A 10 0.20 -10.36 24.04
CA GLU A 10 0.53 -10.85 25.39
C GLU A 10 -0.58 -10.54 26.42
N LYS A 11 -1.34 -9.46 26.22
CA LYS A 11 -2.37 -8.98 27.15
C LYS A 11 -3.78 -9.37 26.74
N LEU A 12 -4.01 -9.56 25.44
CA LEU A 12 -5.30 -9.85 24.85
C LEU A 12 -5.16 -11.01 23.87
N ALA A 13 -6.14 -11.90 23.83
CA ALA A 13 -6.17 -13.00 22.86
C ALA A 13 -6.49 -12.49 21.45
N ILE A 14 -5.50 -11.88 20.79
CA ILE A 14 -5.61 -11.41 19.40
C ILE A 14 -5.22 -12.55 18.46
N THR A 15 -6.16 -13.01 17.64
CA THR A 15 -5.88 -14.05 16.65
C THR A 15 -4.99 -13.50 15.52
N ARG A 16 -4.19 -14.38 14.89
CA ARG A 16 -3.37 -14.02 13.72
C ARG A 16 -4.17 -13.40 12.58
N ARG A 17 -5.43 -13.82 12.42
CA ARG A 17 -6.35 -13.26 11.42
C ARG A 17 -6.64 -11.80 11.69
N ILE A 18 -7.02 -11.45 12.93
CA ILE A 18 -7.30 -10.07 13.33
C ILE A 18 -6.03 -9.22 13.22
N ALA A 19 -4.88 -9.74 13.66
CA ALA A 19 -3.60 -9.04 13.50
C ALA A 19 -3.27 -8.75 12.02
N GLY A 20 -3.59 -9.68 11.11
CA GLY A 20 -3.48 -9.46 9.67
C GLY A 20 -4.38 -8.32 9.19
N ASP A 21 -5.66 -8.33 9.58
CA ASP A 21 -6.61 -7.28 9.21
C ASP A 21 -6.17 -5.89 9.69
N ILE A 22 -5.64 -5.78 10.91
CA ILE A 22 -5.10 -4.53 11.46
C ILE A 22 -3.92 -4.03 10.63
N LYS A 23 -2.97 -4.92 10.29
CA LYS A 23 -1.82 -4.57 9.45
C LYS A 23 -2.26 -4.09 8.07
N ASP A 24 -3.27 -4.72 7.47
CA ASP A 24 -3.79 -4.31 6.17
C ASP A 24 -4.40 -2.90 6.24
N ILE A 25 -5.20 -2.61 7.27
CA ILE A 25 -5.77 -1.27 7.51
C ILE A 25 -4.67 -0.22 7.65
N TRP A 26 -3.63 -0.50 8.45
CA TRP A 26 -2.50 0.41 8.63
C TRP A 26 -1.66 0.59 7.36
N ALA A 27 -1.48 -0.47 6.58
CA ALA A 27 -0.74 -0.42 5.32
C ALA A 27 -1.42 0.44 4.25
N LEU A 28 -2.73 0.68 4.37
CA LEU A 28 -3.46 1.61 3.51
C LEU A 28 -3.16 3.07 3.84
N GLN A 29 -2.80 3.41 5.07
CA GLN A 29 -2.66 4.80 5.51
C GLN A 29 -1.70 5.63 4.65
N PRO A 30 -0.44 5.20 4.38
CA PRO A 30 0.46 5.97 3.52
C PRO A 30 0.04 5.98 2.04
N ARG A 31 -0.92 5.15 1.65
CA ARG A 31 -1.45 5.09 0.27
C ARG A 31 -2.56 6.10 0.06
N PHE A 32 -3.31 6.46 1.11
CA PHE A 32 -4.30 7.53 1.06
C PHE A 32 -3.68 8.91 0.76
N GLU A 33 -2.41 9.12 1.15
CA GLU A 33 -1.67 10.35 0.82
C GLU A 33 -1.30 10.44 -0.68
N GLN A 34 -1.27 9.31 -1.38
CA GLN A 34 -0.83 9.24 -2.78
C GLN A 34 -1.98 9.50 -3.76
N ARG A 35 -2.38 10.78 -3.86
CA ARG A 35 -3.54 11.24 -4.65
C ARG A 35 -3.30 11.45 -6.14
N SER A 36 -2.12 11.07 -6.65
CA SER A 36 -1.71 11.31 -8.05
C SER A 36 -1.97 10.11 -8.97
N GLY A 37 -2.39 10.37 -10.21
CA GLY A 37 -2.49 9.35 -11.27
C GLY A 37 -3.41 8.16 -10.88
N LYS A 38 -3.02 6.92 -11.20
CA LYS A 38 -3.87 5.74 -10.97
C LYS A 38 -3.88 5.20 -9.53
N ARG A 39 -3.15 5.83 -8.61
CA ARG A 39 -2.95 5.29 -7.25
C ARG A 39 -4.22 5.29 -6.40
N PRO A 40 -5.07 6.34 -6.43
CA PRO A 40 -6.32 6.33 -5.68
C PRO A 40 -7.25 5.17 -6.07
N TYR A 41 -7.38 4.88 -7.36
CA TYR A 41 -8.17 3.74 -7.84
C TYR A 41 -7.65 2.40 -7.29
N GLY A 42 -6.33 2.21 -7.23
CA GLY A 42 -5.75 0.99 -6.64
C GLY A 42 -5.92 0.87 -5.12
N VAL A 43 -6.30 1.95 -4.43
CA VAL A 43 -6.69 1.94 -3.01
C VAL A 43 -8.16 1.55 -2.86
N LEU A 44 -9.04 1.99 -3.77
CA LEU A 44 -10.46 1.59 -3.79
C LEU A 44 -10.63 0.06 -3.94
N GLU A 45 -9.74 -0.59 -4.70
CA GLU A 45 -9.78 -2.04 -4.93
C GLU A 45 -9.37 -2.89 -3.71
N GLN A 46 -8.88 -2.27 -2.64
CA GLN A 46 -8.34 -3.01 -1.50
C GLN A 46 -9.46 -3.60 -0.63
N PRO A 47 -9.38 -4.87 -0.20
CA PRO A 47 -10.45 -5.53 0.56
C PRO A 47 -10.86 -4.81 1.85
N ARG A 48 -9.91 -4.09 2.46
CA ARG A 48 -10.11 -3.34 3.72
C ARG A 48 -10.24 -1.84 3.51
N PHE A 49 -10.57 -1.39 2.28
CA PHE A 49 -10.71 0.02 1.95
C PHE A 49 -11.60 0.78 2.93
N LYS A 50 -12.84 0.31 3.17
CA LYS A 50 -13.80 1.00 4.06
C LYS A 50 -13.24 1.21 5.47
N ALA A 51 -12.64 0.17 6.05
CA ALA A 51 -12.03 0.27 7.37
C ALA A 51 -10.78 1.19 7.38
N GLY A 52 -9.98 1.15 6.31
CA GLY A 52 -8.86 2.08 6.11
C GLY A 52 -9.30 3.53 5.97
N TYR A 53 -10.41 3.77 5.28
CA TYR A 53 -11.00 5.09 5.07
C TYR A 53 -11.62 5.64 6.36
N ASP A 54 -12.38 4.83 7.08
CA ASP A 54 -12.93 5.22 8.39
C ASP A 54 -11.80 5.56 9.37
N PHE A 55 -10.71 4.79 9.36
CA PHE A 55 -9.54 5.09 10.17
C PHE A 55 -8.82 6.38 9.73
N LEU A 56 -8.76 6.67 8.42
CA LEU A 56 -8.22 7.93 7.91
C LEU A 56 -9.03 9.13 8.43
N LEU A 57 -10.38 9.05 8.39
CA LEU A 57 -11.23 10.13 8.88
C LEU A 57 -11.01 10.40 10.38
N LEU A 58 -10.92 9.35 11.20
CA LEU A 58 -10.59 9.49 12.62
C LEU A 58 -9.23 10.14 12.85
N ARG A 59 -8.23 9.84 12.01
CA ARG A 59 -6.89 10.46 12.09
C ARG A 59 -6.89 11.92 11.64
N ALA A 60 -7.74 12.28 10.68
CA ALA A 60 -7.95 13.66 10.29
C ALA A 60 -8.65 14.46 11.41
N GLU A 61 -9.70 13.89 12.01
CA GLU A 61 -10.41 14.48 13.16
C GLU A 61 -9.51 14.63 14.39
N SER A 62 -8.56 13.72 14.61
CA SER A 62 -7.59 13.82 15.72
C SER A 62 -6.44 14.80 15.44
N GLY A 63 -6.33 15.32 14.21
CA GLY A 63 -5.23 16.20 13.79
C GLY A 63 -3.91 15.47 13.54
N GLU A 64 -3.91 14.14 13.46
CA GLU A 64 -2.72 13.35 13.08
C GLU A 64 -2.40 13.43 11.58
N VAL A 65 -3.42 13.67 10.77
CA VAL A 65 -3.34 13.80 9.32
C VAL A 65 -4.06 15.09 8.91
N ASP A 66 -3.59 15.72 7.84
CA ASP A 66 -4.24 16.89 7.26
C ASP A 66 -5.71 16.59 6.90
N SER A 67 -6.64 17.43 7.36
CA SER A 67 -8.06 17.30 7.09
C SER A 67 -8.37 17.35 5.60
N GLU A 68 -7.57 18.08 4.81
CA GLU A 68 -7.70 18.16 3.35
C GLU A 68 -7.60 16.79 2.67
N ILE A 69 -6.88 15.84 3.29
CA ILE A 69 -6.77 14.48 2.75
C ILE A 69 -8.11 13.74 2.94
N GLY A 70 -8.74 13.86 4.11
CA GLY A 70 -10.04 13.24 4.38
C GLY A 70 -11.15 13.83 3.51
N GLU A 71 -11.16 15.15 3.36
CA GLU A 71 -12.10 15.87 2.49
C GLU A 71 -11.94 15.47 1.03
N TRP A 72 -10.70 15.46 0.51
CA TRP A 72 -10.44 15.03 -0.87
C TRP A 72 -10.92 13.61 -1.14
N TRP A 73 -10.72 12.67 -0.20
CA TRP A 73 -11.21 11.31 -0.36
C TRP A 73 -12.73 11.20 -0.30
N SER A 74 -13.38 12.03 0.52
CA SER A 74 -14.84 12.13 0.58
C SER A 74 -15.40 12.59 -0.77
N GLU A 75 -14.86 13.67 -1.32
CA GLU A 75 -15.25 14.20 -2.62
C GLU A 75 -14.94 13.22 -3.76
N PHE A 76 -13.77 12.56 -3.73
CA PHE A 76 -13.38 11.58 -4.74
C PHE A 76 -14.32 10.37 -4.76
N LEU A 77 -14.82 9.95 -3.59
CA LEU A 77 -15.78 8.85 -3.49
C LEU A 77 -17.17 9.24 -4.01
N ASP A 78 -17.62 10.47 -3.74
CA ASP A 78 -18.91 10.99 -4.21
C ASP A 78 -18.90 11.34 -5.71
N ALA A 79 -17.73 11.74 -6.23
CA ALA A 79 -17.54 12.08 -7.62
C ALA A 79 -17.81 10.90 -8.59
N GLY A 80 -18.44 11.22 -9.72
CA GLY A 80 -18.55 10.30 -10.87
C GLY A 80 -17.20 10.11 -11.58
N ASP A 81 -17.12 9.12 -12.47
CA ASP A 81 -15.85 8.68 -13.08
C ASP A 81 -15.08 9.79 -13.82
N ASP A 82 -15.78 10.67 -14.55
CA ASP A 82 -15.17 11.80 -15.25
C ASP A 82 -14.64 12.86 -14.29
N ALA A 83 -15.39 13.14 -13.21
CA ALA A 83 -14.99 14.09 -12.18
C ALA A 83 -13.79 13.56 -11.38
N ARG A 84 -13.78 12.27 -11.04
CA ARG A 84 -12.63 11.59 -10.39
C ARG A 84 -11.36 11.74 -11.20
N ALA A 85 -11.43 11.58 -12.52
CA ALA A 85 -10.26 11.71 -13.39
C ALA A 85 -9.71 13.15 -13.37
N ALA A 86 -10.58 14.16 -13.28
CA ALA A 86 -10.18 15.57 -13.20
C ALA A 86 -9.58 15.95 -11.83
N MET A 87 -9.99 15.28 -10.74
CA MET A 87 -9.50 15.53 -9.37
C MET A 87 -8.10 14.98 -9.09
N LEU A 88 -7.55 14.14 -9.96
CA LEU A 88 -6.24 13.52 -9.75
C LEU A 88 -5.14 14.57 -9.77
N LEU A 89 -4.30 14.58 -8.74
CA LEU A 89 -3.14 15.46 -8.70
C LEU A 89 -2.12 15.07 -9.79
N PRO A 90 -1.45 16.06 -10.41
CA PRO A 90 -0.37 15.81 -11.35
C PRO A 90 0.74 15.00 -10.67
N GLN A 91 1.31 14.04 -11.39
CA GLN A 91 2.43 13.25 -10.87
C GLN A 91 3.65 14.16 -10.67
N GLN A 92 4.21 14.19 -9.47
CA GLN A 92 5.47 14.89 -9.25
C GLN A 92 6.61 14.18 -9.98
N PRO A 93 7.49 14.93 -10.69
CA PRO A 93 8.64 14.38 -11.40
C PRO A 93 9.68 13.87 -10.39
N GLY A 94 9.51 12.62 -9.96
CA GLY A 94 10.37 11.95 -8.95
C GLY A 94 9.73 10.68 -8.37
N GLU A 95 8.40 10.61 -8.40
CA GLU A 95 7.63 9.42 -8.01
C GLU A 95 7.53 8.35 -9.09
N ALA A 96 8.06 8.64 -10.30
CA ALA A 96 8.16 7.70 -11.40
C ALA A 96 9.16 6.57 -11.08
N LYS A 97 8.67 5.60 -10.29
CA LYS A 97 9.08 4.21 -10.16
C LYS A 97 10.53 3.94 -10.59
N LYS A 98 11.45 3.98 -9.62
CA LYS A 98 12.73 3.28 -9.68
C LYS A 98 12.41 1.80 -9.93
N ARG A 99 12.30 1.40 -11.21
CA ARG A 99 12.05 0.01 -11.62
C ARG A 99 13.19 -0.79 -11.01
N ARG A 100 12.89 -1.47 -9.90
CA ARG A 100 13.80 -2.38 -9.21
C ARG A 100 14.15 -3.45 -10.24
N ARG A 101 15.29 -3.26 -10.91
CA ARG A 101 15.81 -4.12 -11.98
C ARG A 101 15.87 -5.51 -11.39
N ARG A 102 14.94 -6.40 -11.78
CA ARG A 102 14.99 -7.82 -11.43
C ARG A 102 16.37 -8.29 -11.85
N LYS A 103 17.26 -8.54 -10.88
CA LYS A 103 18.58 -9.10 -11.11
C LYS A 103 18.33 -10.50 -11.68
N ARG A 104 18.42 -10.62 -13.01
CA ARG A 104 18.43 -11.92 -13.70
C ARG A 104 19.54 -12.73 -13.05
N LYS A 105 19.18 -13.82 -12.39
CA LYS A 105 20.11 -14.82 -11.86
C LYS A 105 20.80 -15.44 -13.09
N PRO A 106 22.13 -15.35 -13.25
CA PRO A 106 22.79 -16.11 -14.30
C PRO A 106 22.68 -17.60 -13.93
N ALA A 107 21.98 -18.35 -14.78
CA ALA A 107 22.10 -19.78 -14.85
C ALA A 107 23.16 -20.10 -15.91
N GLY A 108 24.16 -20.90 -15.52
CA GLY A 108 25.24 -21.40 -16.40
C GLY A 108 26.61 -21.07 -15.80
N GLY A 109 27.46 -22.02 -15.45
CA GLY A 109 27.38 -23.48 -15.47
C GLY A 109 28.56 -23.97 -14.63
N ALA A 110 28.35 -24.97 -13.78
CA ALA A 110 29.41 -25.60 -13.01
C ALA A 110 29.58 -27.05 -13.51
N ALA A 111 30.85 -27.47 -13.56
CA ALA A 111 31.39 -28.80 -13.86
C ALA A 111 31.27 -29.22 -15.35
N GLN A 112 32.29 -29.07 -16.19
CA GLN A 112 33.59 -29.78 -16.23
C GLN A 112 33.50 -31.31 -16.14
N ASP A 113 33.81 -31.89 -17.31
CA ASP A 113 34.71 -33.03 -17.54
C ASP A 113 34.21 -34.46 -17.28
N SER A 114 33.96 -35.18 -18.39
CA SER A 114 34.27 -36.60 -18.52
C SER A 114 34.21 -37.06 -19.99
N GLY A 115 35.38 -37.26 -20.61
CA GLY A 115 35.68 -38.52 -21.32
C GLY A 115 35.65 -38.57 -22.86
N SER A 116 36.85 -38.84 -23.41
CA SER A 116 37.21 -39.53 -24.68
C SER A 116 37.32 -38.70 -25.97
N PRO A 117 38.13 -39.11 -26.99
CA PRO A 117 39.00 -40.30 -27.12
C PRO A 117 40.44 -40.03 -27.65
N GLU A 118 41.41 -40.91 -27.35
CA GLU A 118 42.39 -41.48 -28.31
C GLU A 118 43.03 -42.75 -27.71
#